data_AF-A0A1V5VVM6-F1
#
_entry.id   AF-A0A1V5VVM6-F1
#
_cell.length_a   1.000
_cell.length_b   1.000
_cell.length_c   1.000
_cell.angle_alpha   90.00
_cell.angle_beta   90.00
_cell.angle_gamma   90.00
#
_symmetry.space_group_name_H-M   'P 1'
#
loop_
_entity.id
_entity.type
_entity.pdbx_description
1 polymer ?
#
loop_
_entity_poly.entity_id
_entity_poly.type
_entity_poly.pdbx_seq_one_letter_code
_entity_poly.pdbx_strand_id
1 'polypeptide(L)'
;MLFQTRLGIERVLCEGDAADVLVAMNQQGWEENLNDFHPEGVLVYDPDAVPHPETQGRRSYPVPVTRISKSFNFARGKNLVMVGALAWFFRLKLESAQTAVRKSMGRHADVLDQNLHALEEGYHYAREHFPDLFPYQLPLPEKPAEGLLLSGAEAMAIGALNANCRFFAGYPITPATTLMETMARYLPAFNGTLVQAEDEIASINMAIGASYGGLRAMTATSGPGLSLMVEGLSMASMAEIPLVVVDVQRAGPSTGMPTKTSQGDLFLSLYGGHGDGPRFVLAPDSVKDSYYQMINAFSLAEHFQTPVIVLSDQAMASRMETIPYPEEICGVWSECLERILPTPEELAHDYRRYRLTENGLSSMATPGTPGGMYLAESLEHNEYGHPNDSPENHRQMMQKRARVVETARKHLVKWDSVARRWGVEDAQFGIMGWGSTRGAVREVMEQLAAEGIAIEALYPHTLLPMPDEAIQKFLRGKKAILVPELNFSSQFARMIAHRYYRQLDAQNTHVHMLAKEEGVPFKIQEIYEAARQMIQAEGGD
;
A
#
# COMPACT_ATOMS: atom_id res chain seq x y z
N MET A 1 -3.71 5.94 -21.68
CA MET A 1 -3.27 5.28 -20.44
C MET A 1 -1.76 5.25 -20.48
N LEU A 2 -1.12 5.94 -19.54
CA LEU A 2 0.33 6.01 -19.40
C LEU A 2 0.80 4.84 -18.55
N PHE A 3 1.94 4.24 -18.93
CA PHE A 3 2.68 3.31 -18.08
C PHE A 3 4.10 3.84 -17.97
N GLN A 4 4.57 4.07 -16.74
CA GLN A 4 5.95 4.44 -16.45
C GLN A 4 6.63 3.25 -15.79
N THR A 5 7.79 2.86 -16.31
CA THR A 5 8.62 1.80 -15.74
C THR A 5 10.00 2.36 -15.53
N ARG A 6 10.43 2.42 -14.27
CA ARG A 6 11.79 2.80 -13.90
C ARG A 6 12.60 1.54 -13.60
N LEU A 7 13.78 1.46 -14.19
CA LEU A 7 14.65 0.30 -14.14
C LEU A 7 16.00 0.72 -13.56
N GLY A 8 16.59 -0.14 -12.74
CA GLY A 8 17.90 0.05 -12.15
C GLY A 8 18.51 -1.28 -11.73
N ILE A 9 19.84 -1.32 -11.64
CA ILE A 9 20.55 -2.45 -10.99
C ILE A 9 20.33 -2.38 -9.48
N GLU A 10 20.38 -1.16 -8.95
CA GLU A 10 20.04 -0.90 -7.56
C GLU A 10 18.53 -0.85 -7.36
N ARG A 11 18.11 -0.93 -6.10
CA ARG A 11 16.70 -0.95 -5.74
C ARG A 11 16.05 0.39 -6.12
N VAL A 12 15.10 0.35 -7.05
CA VAL A 12 14.22 1.48 -7.34
C VAL A 12 13.11 1.58 -6.29
N LEU A 13 12.86 2.79 -5.77
CA LEU A 13 11.94 3.03 -4.66
C LEU A 13 10.68 3.83 -5.04
N CYS A 14 10.72 4.61 -6.12
CA CYS A 14 9.58 5.34 -6.68
C CYS A 14 9.69 5.52 -8.21
N GLU A 15 8.65 6.04 -8.84
CA GLU A 15 8.61 6.27 -10.29
C GLU A 15 9.62 7.31 -10.82
N GLY A 16 10.09 8.24 -9.98
CA GLY A 16 10.96 9.35 -10.37
C GLY A 16 10.19 10.58 -10.88
N ASP A 17 10.92 11.67 -11.17
CA ASP A 17 10.34 12.99 -11.49
C ASP A 17 9.90 13.17 -12.94
N ALA A 18 10.62 12.52 -13.86
CA ALA A 18 10.42 12.63 -15.29
C ALA A 18 10.91 11.36 -16.00
N ALA A 19 10.35 11.12 -17.19
CA ALA A 19 10.79 10.03 -18.05
C ALA A 19 12.06 10.39 -18.82
N ASP A 20 13.07 9.51 -18.79
CA ASP A 20 14.25 9.60 -19.65
C ASP A 20 13.93 9.25 -21.12
N VAL A 21 13.01 8.31 -21.30
CA VAL A 21 12.56 7.82 -22.61
C VAL A 21 11.05 7.87 -22.66
N LEU A 22 10.50 8.70 -23.56
CA LEU A 22 9.06 8.79 -23.79
C LEU A 22 8.69 8.00 -25.03
N VAL A 23 7.77 7.04 -24.88
CA VAL A 23 7.23 6.24 -25.99
C VAL A 23 5.85 6.76 -26.37
N ALA A 24 5.77 7.52 -27.46
CA ALA A 24 4.52 8.13 -27.92
C ALA A 24 3.87 7.31 -29.05
N MET A 25 2.76 6.64 -28.71
CA MET A 25 1.97 5.84 -29.66
C MET A 25 0.86 6.64 -30.36
N ASN A 26 0.60 7.87 -29.90
CA ASN A 26 -0.36 8.81 -30.47
C ASN A 26 -0.07 10.26 -30.03
N GLN A 27 -0.70 11.23 -30.68
CA GLN A 27 -0.48 12.66 -30.42
C GLN A 27 -0.83 13.06 -28.97
N GLN A 28 -1.94 12.56 -28.43
CA GLN A 28 -2.37 12.87 -27.06
C GLN A 28 -1.33 12.43 -26.02
N GLY A 29 -0.80 11.21 -26.14
CA GLY A 29 0.20 10.69 -25.22
C GLY A 29 1.54 11.42 -25.31
N TRP A 30 1.85 12.04 -26.45
CA TRP A 30 2.98 12.96 -26.57
C TRP A 30 2.70 14.26 -25.81
N GLU A 31 1.59 14.94 -26.11
CA GLU A 31 1.27 16.26 -25.57
C GLU A 31 1.05 16.26 -24.05
N GLU A 32 0.34 15.27 -23.52
CA GLU A 32 0.01 15.19 -22.08
C GLU A 32 1.24 14.96 -21.19
N ASN A 33 2.34 14.41 -21.74
CA ASN A 33 3.51 14.00 -20.96
C ASN A 33 4.73 14.90 -21.16
N LEU A 34 4.60 16.00 -21.91
CA LEU A 34 5.69 16.93 -22.17
C LEU A 34 6.30 17.53 -20.88
N ASN A 35 5.47 17.80 -19.88
CA ASN A 35 5.89 18.38 -18.61
C ASN A 35 6.63 17.36 -17.71
N ASP A 36 6.37 16.07 -17.93
CA ASP A 36 6.97 14.96 -17.19
C ASP A 36 8.05 14.25 -18.03
N PHE A 37 8.56 14.92 -19.06
CA PHE A 37 9.57 14.39 -19.97
C PHE A 37 10.90 15.13 -19.82
N HIS A 38 11.95 14.39 -19.47
CA HIS A 38 13.26 14.94 -19.15
C HIS A 38 13.76 15.88 -20.27
N PRO A 39 14.37 17.04 -19.96
CA PRO A 39 14.84 17.99 -20.97
C PRO A 39 15.82 17.38 -21.98
N GLU A 40 16.68 16.47 -21.51
CA GLU A 40 17.62 15.69 -22.35
C GLU A 40 17.06 14.29 -22.71
N GLY A 41 15.77 14.08 -22.46
CA GLY A 41 15.07 12.84 -22.74
C GLY A 41 15.03 12.49 -24.23
N VAL A 42 14.73 11.23 -24.52
CA VAL A 42 14.65 10.69 -25.88
C VAL A 42 13.22 10.28 -26.23
N LEU A 43 12.74 10.76 -27.38
CA LEU A 43 11.41 10.43 -27.89
C LEU A 43 11.49 9.22 -28.82
N VAL A 44 10.76 8.16 -28.52
CA VAL A 44 10.49 7.06 -29.45
C VAL A 44 9.01 7.14 -29.84
N TYR A 45 8.69 7.20 -31.12
CA TYR A 45 7.31 7.50 -31.52
C TYR A 45 6.90 6.86 -32.84
N ASP A 46 5.60 6.73 -33.04
CA ASP A 46 5.02 6.35 -34.32
C ASP A 46 4.82 7.58 -35.22
N PRO A 47 5.62 7.79 -36.28
CA PRO A 47 5.48 8.94 -37.17
C PRO A 47 4.14 8.98 -37.92
N ASP A 48 3.44 7.85 -38.06
CA ASP A 48 2.10 7.85 -38.66
C ASP A 48 1.03 8.34 -37.66
N ALA A 49 1.31 8.32 -36.35
CA ALA A 49 0.39 8.72 -35.28
C ALA A 49 0.76 10.06 -34.62
N VAL A 50 2.02 10.48 -34.76
CA VAL A 50 2.59 11.75 -34.27
C VAL A 50 3.44 12.33 -35.41
N PRO A 51 2.81 12.95 -36.44
CA PRO A 51 3.51 13.30 -37.67
C PRO A 51 4.54 14.44 -37.51
N HIS A 52 4.30 15.37 -36.59
CA HIS A 52 5.14 16.56 -36.39
C HIS A 52 5.34 16.84 -34.89
N PRO A 53 6.09 16.00 -34.15
CA PRO A 53 6.35 16.27 -32.75
C PRO A 53 7.24 17.51 -32.61
N GLU A 54 6.81 18.49 -31.81
CA GLU A 54 7.65 19.62 -31.41
C GLU A 54 8.65 19.17 -30.33
N THR A 55 9.74 18.53 -30.72
CA THR A 55 10.65 17.83 -29.79
C THR A 55 11.44 18.75 -28.86
N GLN A 56 11.40 20.08 -29.08
CA GLN A 56 12.19 21.08 -28.37
C GLN A 56 13.70 20.76 -28.37
N GLY A 57 14.21 20.18 -29.45
CA GLY A 57 15.63 19.81 -29.60
C GLY A 57 16.00 18.44 -29.03
N ARG A 58 15.05 17.70 -28.46
CA ARG A 58 15.28 16.32 -27.99
C ARG A 58 15.58 15.38 -29.14
N ARG A 59 16.41 14.36 -28.85
CA ARG A 59 16.71 13.26 -29.79
C ARG A 59 15.46 12.41 -29.98
N SER A 60 15.18 12.05 -31.24
CA SER A 60 13.95 11.35 -31.61
C SER A 60 14.21 10.16 -32.53
N TYR A 61 13.47 9.09 -32.29
CA TYR A 61 13.57 7.81 -32.99
C TYR A 61 12.20 7.44 -33.57
N PRO A 62 11.93 7.80 -34.83
CA PRO A 62 10.69 7.44 -35.50
C PRO A 62 10.65 5.93 -35.79
N VAL A 63 9.69 5.22 -35.20
CA VAL A 63 9.44 3.80 -35.42
C VAL A 63 8.03 3.67 -36.00
N PRO A 64 7.84 3.42 -37.31
CA PRO A 64 6.55 3.43 -37.99
C PRO A 64 5.75 2.15 -37.67
N VAL A 65 5.41 1.95 -36.40
CA VAL A 65 4.73 0.75 -35.90
C VAL A 65 3.35 0.56 -36.55
N THR A 66 2.65 1.65 -36.91
CA THR A 66 1.41 1.55 -37.67
C THR A 66 1.63 0.96 -39.06
N ARG A 67 2.64 1.41 -39.79
CA ARG A 67 2.96 0.88 -41.12
C ARG A 67 3.46 -0.56 -41.05
N ILE A 68 4.38 -0.85 -40.12
CA ILE A 68 4.95 -2.19 -39.94
C ILE A 68 3.83 -3.18 -39.60
N SER A 69 3.03 -2.92 -38.57
CA SER A 69 1.96 -3.85 -38.17
C SER A 69 0.89 -4.09 -39.25
N LYS A 70 0.66 -3.12 -40.13
CA LYS A 70 -0.28 -3.26 -41.25
C LYS A 70 0.30 -4.05 -42.43
N SER A 71 1.62 -4.10 -42.63
CA SER A 71 2.21 -4.81 -43.77
C SER A 71 1.95 -6.32 -43.74
N PHE A 72 1.77 -6.89 -42.54
CA PHE A 72 1.38 -8.29 -42.32
C PHE A 72 -0.05 -8.44 -41.74
N ASN A 73 -0.93 -7.46 -42.00
CA ASN A 73 -2.36 -7.48 -41.64
C ASN A 73 -2.65 -7.71 -40.14
N PHE A 74 -1.81 -7.18 -39.24
CA PHE A 74 -1.95 -7.38 -37.81
C PHE A 74 -1.89 -6.05 -37.04
N ALA A 75 -2.85 -5.16 -37.31
CA ALA A 75 -2.88 -3.80 -36.76
C ALA A 75 -2.88 -3.72 -35.22
N ARG A 76 -3.31 -4.77 -34.50
CA ARG A 76 -3.20 -4.84 -33.03
C ARG A 76 -1.78 -5.10 -32.51
N GLY A 77 -0.85 -5.50 -33.39
CA GLY A 77 0.54 -5.79 -33.06
C GLY A 77 1.44 -4.58 -32.89
N LYS A 78 0.95 -3.34 -33.08
CA LYS A 78 1.75 -2.10 -32.93
C LYS A 78 2.57 -2.06 -31.64
N ASN A 79 1.96 -2.47 -30.54
CA ASN A 79 2.62 -2.49 -29.23
C ASN A 79 3.82 -3.45 -29.23
N LEU A 80 3.69 -4.63 -29.86
CA LEU A 80 4.78 -5.60 -29.93
C LEU A 80 5.89 -5.14 -30.88
N VAL A 81 5.56 -4.48 -31.99
CA VAL A 81 6.57 -3.82 -32.84
C VAL A 81 7.37 -2.79 -32.02
N MET A 82 6.68 -1.96 -31.23
CA MET A 82 7.36 -0.99 -30.36
C MET A 82 8.24 -1.66 -29.31
N VAL A 83 7.75 -2.72 -28.64
CA VAL A 83 8.54 -3.50 -27.68
C VAL A 83 9.78 -4.12 -28.36
N GLY A 84 9.67 -4.58 -29.60
CA GLY A 84 10.79 -5.09 -30.38
C GLY A 84 11.86 -4.02 -30.63
N ALA A 85 11.43 -2.81 -31.02
CA ALA A 85 12.33 -1.67 -31.21
C ALA A 85 13.03 -1.28 -29.90
N LEU A 86 12.29 -1.21 -28.78
CA LEU A 86 12.85 -0.92 -27.45
C LEU A 86 13.86 -1.99 -27.02
N ALA A 87 13.59 -3.28 -27.29
CA ALA A 87 14.52 -4.36 -27.00
C ALA A 87 15.85 -4.16 -27.74
N TRP A 88 15.83 -3.71 -29.00
CA TRP A 88 17.06 -3.35 -29.71
C TRP A 88 17.76 -2.13 -29.11
N PHE A 89 17.03 -1.05 -28.83
CA PHE A 89 17.60 0.20 -28.27
C PHE A 89 18.35 -0.06 -26.96
N PHE A 90 17.77 -0.86 -26.07
CA PHE A 90 18.39 -1.23 -24.79
C PHE A 90 19.31 -2.45 -24.87
N ARG A 91 19.64 -2.92 -26.08
CA ARG A 91 20.55 -4.05 -26.34
C ARG A 91 20.13 -5.35 -25.63
N LEU A 92 18.84 -5.55 -25.46
CA LEU A 92 18.26 -6.79 -24.96
C LEU A 92 18.24 -7.83 -26.08
N LYS A 93 18.56 -9.08 -25.74
CA LYS A 93 18.51 -10.19 -26.71
C LYS A 93 17.07 -10.42 -27.18
N LEU A 94 16.87 -10.56 -28.49
CA LEU A 94 15.55 -10.82 -29.08
C LEU A 94 14.89 -12.07 -28.46
N GLU A 95 15.66 -13.11 -28.19
CA GLU A 95 15.18 -14.35 -27.57
C GLU A 95 14.61 -14.11 -26.16
N SER A 96 15.17 -13.15 -25.41
CA SER A 96 14.69 -12.78 -24.09
C SER A 96 13.34 -12.07 -24.17
N ALA A 97 13.19 -11.13 -25.12
CA ALA A 97 11.92 -10.46 -25.37
C ALA A 97 10.83 -11.45 -25.86
N GLN A 98 11.18 -12.37 -26.76
CA GLN A 98 10.26 -13.43 -27.21
C GLN A 98 9.82 -14.33 -26.05
N THR A 99 10.73 -14.66 -25.12
CA THR A 99 10.40 -15.45 -23.92
C THR A 99 9.40 -14.72 -23.03
N ALA A 100 9.57 -13.42 -22.82
CA ALA A 100 8.62 -12.60 -22.06
C ALA A 100 7.22 -12.59 -22.71
N VAL A 101 7.15 -12.41 -24.04
CA VAL A 101 5.87 -12.47 -24.79
C VAL A 101 5.22 -13.84 -24.66
N ARG A 102 5.97 -14.94 -24.82
CA ARG A 102 5.44 -16.30 -24.63
C ARG A 102 4.83 -16.49 -23.23
N LYS A 103 5.47 -15.95 -22.20
CA LYS A 103 4.99 -16.03 -20.81
C LYS A 103 3.72 -15.19 -20.58
N SER A 104 3.64 -13.98 -21.15
CA SER A 104 2.49 -13.09 -20.99
C SER A 104 1.26 -13.52 -21.79
N MET A 105 1.47 -14.25 -22.89
CA MET A 105 0.41 -14.59 -23.84
C MET A 105 -0.50 -15.74 -23.40
N GLY A 106 -0.17 -16.46 -22.31
CA GLY A 106 -1.08 -17.38 -21.60
C GLY A 106 -2.07 -18.16 -22.50
N ARG A 107 -3.36 -17.82 -22.39
CA ARG A 107 -4.50 -18.46 -23.09
C ARG A 107 -4.75 -17.96 -24.53
N HIS A 108 -3.96 -17.00 -25.03
CA HIS A 108 -4.07 -16.40 -26.38
C HIS A 108 -3.05 -16.99 -27.35
N ALA A 109 -2.95 -18.33 -27.37
CA ALA A 109 -2.01 -19.04 -28.24
C ALA A 109 -2.30 -18.85 -29.73
N ASP A 110 -3.55 -18.54 -30.08
CA ASP A 110 -4.04 -18.32 -31.45
C ASP A 110 -3.36 -17.15 -32.17
N VAL A 111 -2.78 -16.22 -31.41
CA VAL A 111 -2.14 -15.00 -31.96
C VAL A 111 -0.68 -14.89 -31.55
N LEU A 112 -0.13 -15.92 -30.91
CA LEU A 112 1.24 -15.89 -30.39
C LEU A 112 2.25 -15.69 -31.52
N ASP A 113 2.14 -16.47 -32.60
CA ASP A 113 3.09 -16.38 -33.72
C ASP A 113 3.05 -15.00 -34.40
N GLN A 114 1.85 -14.42 -34.55
CA GLN A 114 1.69 -13.07 -35.10
C GLN A 114 2.30 -12.00 -34.18
N ASN A 115 2.17 -12.14 -32.86
CA ASN A 115 2.79 -11.24 -31.89
C ASN A 115 4.32 -11.40 -31.85
N LEU A 116 4.84 -12.61 -31.94
CA LEU A 116 6.28 -12.87 -32.02
C LEU A 116 6.87 -12.32 -33.31
N HIS A 117 6.17 -12.47 -34.43
CA HIS A 117 6.56 -11.87 -35.70
C HIS A 117 6.56 -10.34 -35.60
N ALA A 118 5.51 -9.73 -35.03
CA ALA A 118 5.46 -8.27 -34.83
C ALA A 118 6.62 -7.75 -33.97
N LEU A 119 6.96 -8.46 -32.89
CA LEU A 119 8.12 -8.17 -32.06
C LEU A 119 9.43 -8.22 -32.86
N GLU A 120 9.60 -9.27 -33.67
CA GLU A 120 10.78 -9.48 -34.49
C GLU A 120 10.95 -8.38 -35.55
N GLU A 121 9.88 -8.01 -36.26
CA GLU A 121 9.89 -6.92 -37.25
C GLU A 121 10.29 -5.58 -36.61
N GLY A 122 9.79 -5.29 -35.41
CA GLY A 122 10.18 -4.09 -34.66
C GLY A 122 11.66 -4.08 -34.27
N TYR A 123 12.19 -5.22 -33.85
CA TYR A 123 13.59 -5.39 -33.49
C TYR A 123 14.52 -5.21 -34.71
N HIS A 124 14.18 -5.85 -35.84
CA HIS A 124 14.97 -5.75 -37.07
C HIS A 124 14.90 -4.35 -37.67
N TYR A 125 13.73 -3.71 -37.67
CA TYR A 125 13.58 -2.33 -38.13
C TYR A 125 14.51 -1.39 -37.35
N ALA A 126 14.47 -1.46 -36.01
CA ALA A 126 15.31 -0.61 -35.18
C ALA A 126 16.81 -0.92 -35.38
N ARG A 127 17.17 -2.18 -35.60
CA ARG A 127 18.54 -2.60 -35.92
C ARG A 127 19.07 -2.02 -37.22
N GLU A 128 18.26 -2.02 -38.26
CA GLU A 128 18.65 -1.52 -39.58
C GLU A 128 18.74 0.01 -39.61
N HIS A 129 17.77 0.70 -39.00
CA HIS A 129 17.64 2.15 -39.09
C HIS A 129 18.40 2.91 -37.99
N PHE A 130 18.63 2.28 -36.85
CA PHE A 130 19.29 2.87 -35.69
C PHE A 130 20.37 1.92 -35.13
N PRO A 131 21.45 1.66 -35.90
CA PRO A 131 22.51 0.73 -35.49
C PRO A 131 23.35 1.25 -34.32
N ASP A 132 23.45 2.58 -34.18
CA ASP A 132 24.28 3.27 -33.18
C ASP A 132 23.78 3.06 -31.74
N LEU A 133 24.65 3.34 -30.77
CA LEU A 133 24.30 3.24 -29.36
C LEU A 133 23.14 4.17 -29.01
N PHE A 134 22.13 3.61 -28.34
CA PHE A 134 21.05 4.40 -27.77
C PHE A 134 21.59 5.25 -26.61
N PRO A 135 21.07 6.49 -26.40
CA PRO A 135 21.63 7.40 -25.41
C PRO A 135 21.51 6.89 -23.96
N TYR A 136 20.50 6.06 -23.71
CA TYR A 136 20.30 5.40 -22.42
C TYR A 136 20.67 3.93 -22.52
N GLN A 137 21.40 3.44 -21.52
CA GLN A 137 21.79 2.05 -21.43
C GLN A 137 21.12 1.41 -20.23
N LEU A 138 20.68 0.17 -20.38
CA LEU A 138 20.17 -0.63 -19.28
C LEU A 138 21.23 -1.67 -18.92
N PRO A 139 22.09 -1.40 -17.92
CA PRO A 139 23.11 -2.35 -17.54
C PRO A 139 22.42 -3.59 -16.93
N LEU A 140 22.82 -4.76 -17.41
CA LEU A 140 22.26 -6.03 -16.93
C LEU A 140 23.05 -6.51 -15.71
N PRO A 141 22.39 -7.02 -14.66
CA PRO A 141 23.08 -7.58 -13.52
C PRO A 141 23.85 -8.84 -13.92
N GLU A 142 24.99 -9.11 -13.26
CA GLU A 142 25.80 -10.31 -13.51
C GLU A 142 25.02 -11.60 -13.25
N LYS A 143 24.08 -11.57 -12.30
CA LYS A 143 23.16 -12.66 -11.97
C LYS A 143 21.73 -12.12 -11.86
N PRO A 144 20.73 -12.76 -12.50
CA PRO A 144 19.33 -12.42 -12.29
C PRO A 144 18.97 -12.63 -10.81
N ALA A 145 18.38 -11.61 -10.18
CA ALA A 145 17.81 -11.78 -8.85
C ALA A 145 16.56 -12.68 -8.94
N GLU A 146 16.48 -13.69 -8.08
CA GLU A 146 15.24 -14.46 -7.92
C GLU A 146 14.23 -13.62 -7.13
N GLY A 147 13.03 -13.47 -7.66
CA GLY A 147 11.99 -12.65 -7.04
C GLY A 147 10.65 -12.75 -7.74
N LEU A 148 9.68 -12.05 -7.16
CA LEU A 148 8.32 -11.93 -7.65
C LEU A 148 8.12 -10.53 -8.23
N LEU A 149 7.39 -10.41 -9.33
CA LEU A 149 6.85 -9.14 -9.79
C LEU A 149 5.38 -9.11 -9.36
N LEU A 150 5.05 -8.25 -8.41
CA LEU A 150 3.70 -8.11 -7.86
C LEU A 150 3.29 -6.64 -7.81
N SER A 151 2.00 -6.40 -7.99
CA SER A 151 1.39 -5.15 -7.55
C SER A 151 1.20 -5.10 -6.03
N GLY A 152 1.05 -3.90 -5.46
CA GLY A 152 0.72 -3.76 -4.04
C GLY A 152 -0.60 -4.45 -3.66
N ALA A 153 -1.61 -4.40 -4.53
CA ALA A 153 -2.89 -5.10 -4.32
C ALA A 153 -2.73 -6.63 -4.29
N GLU A 154 -1.94 -7.20 -5.21
CA GLU A 154 -1.63 -8.63 -5.21
C GLU A 154 -0.82 -9.03 -3.99
N ALA A 155 0.16 -8.22 -3.59
CA ALA A 155 0.96 -8.47 -2.39
C ALA A 155 0.10 -8.52 -1.13
N MET A 156 -0.88 -7.61 -0.97
CA MET A 156 -1.84 -7.67 0.15
C MET A 156 -2.69 -8.95 0.11
N ALA A 157 -3.25 -9.31 -1.06
CA ALA A 157 -4.04 -10.53 -1.19
C ALA A 157 -3.23 -11.79 -0.84
N ILE A 158 -2.00 -11.89 -1.35
CA ILE A 158 -1.10 -13.02 -1.08
C ILE A 158 -0.65 -13.03 0.40
N GLY A 159 -0.45 -11.85 1.01
CA GLY A 159 -0.20 -11.71 2.44
C GLY A 159 -1.37 -12.21 3.29
N ALA A 160 -2.61 -11.85 2.92
CA ALA A 160 -3.82 -12.33 3.58
C ALA A 160 -3.99 -13.86 3.49
N LEU A 161 -3.73 -14.45 2.33
CA LEU A 161 -3.78 -15.91 2.14
C LEU A 161 -2.76 -16.63 3.05
N ASN A 162 -1.54 -16.09 3.15
CA ASN A 162 -0.50 -16.61 4.02
C ASN A 162 -0.81 -16.40 5.50
N ALA A 163 -1.51 -15.31 5.84
CA ALA A 163 -2.07 -15.08 7.16
C ALA A 163 -3.30 -15.97 7.46
N ASN A 164 -3.51 -17.06 6.72
CA ASN A 164 -4.59 -18.01 6.89
C ASN A 164 -6.00 -17.39 6.76
N CYS A 165 -6.17 -16.31 5.99
CA CYS A 165 -7.49 -15.80 5.64
C CYS A 165 -8.28 -16.86 4.86
N ARG A 166 -9.52 -17.14 5.28
CA ARG A 166 -10.40 -18.15 4.66
C ARG A 166 -11.76 -17.61 4.23
N PHE A 167 -12.06 -16.36 4.52
CA PHE A 167 -13.28 -15.73 4.06
C PHE A 167 -13.03 -14.30 3.58
N PHE A 168 -13.52 -13.98 2.40
CA PHE A 168 -13.54 -12.62 1.86
C PHE A 168 -14.96 -12.27 1.45
N ALA A 169 -15.48 -11.12 1.90
CA ALA A 169 -16.69 -10.54 1.33
C ALA A 169 -16.40 -9.11 0.89
N GLY A 170 -16.81 -8.72 -0.31
CA GLY A 170 -16.53 -7.38 -0.82
C GLY A 170 -17.47 -6.95 -1.95
N TYR A 171 -17.53 -5.64 -2.14
CA TYR A 171 -18.21 -4.99 -3.26
C TYR A 171 -17.16 -4.38 -4.20
N PRO A 172 -17.25 -4.58 -5.53
CA PRO A 172 -16.25 -4.05 -6.45
C PRO A 172 -16.17 -2.52 -6.42
N ILE A 173 -15.03 -1.99 -5.99
CA ILE A 173 -14.75 -0.55 -5.98
C ILE A 173 -13.29 -0.28 -6.38
N THR A 174 -13.07 0.61 -7.35
CA THR A 174 -11.71 1.04 -7.74
C THR A 174 -11.09 1.85 -6.59
N PRO A 175 -9.82 1.64 -6.23
CA PRO A 175 -8.82 0.70 -6.78
C PRO A 175 -8.70 -0.65 -6.04
N ALA A 176 -9.60 -0.99 -5.12
CA ALA A 176 -9.56 -2.25 -4.36
C ALA A 176 -9.92 -3.50 -5.19
N THR A 177 -10.51 -3.34 -6.37
CA THR A 177 -10.96 -4.45 -7.24
C THR A 177 -9.86 -5.48 -7.54
N THR A 178 -8.61 -5.05 -7.79
CA THR A 178 -7.50 -5.99 -8.08
C THR A 178 -7.21 -6.93 -6.91
N LEU A 179 -7.36 -6.47 -5.66
CA LEU A 179 -7.23 -7.31 -4.47
C LEU A 179 -8.37 -8.36 -4.47
N MET A 180 -9.61 -7.93 -4.68
CA MET A 180 -10.77 -8.82 -4.76
C MET A 180 -10.63 -9.87 -5.87
N GLU A 181 -10.19 -9.47 -7.07
CA GLU A 181 -9.93 -10.39 -8.19
C GLU A 181 -8.83 -11.41 -7.87
N THR A 182 -7.78 -10.97 -7.17
CA THR A 182 -6.69 -11.84 -6.71
C THR A 182 -7.19 -12.86 -5.68
N MET A 183 -8.02 -12.42 -4.73
CA MET A 183 -8.68 -13.32 -3.77
C MET A 183 -9.63 -14.28 -4.48
N ALA A 184 -10.43 -13.83 -5.45
CA ALA A 184 -11.34 -14.68 -6.20
C ALA A 184 -10.59 -15.77 -6.99
N ARG A 185 -9.40 -15.45 -7.50
CA ARG A 185 -8.54 -16.38 -8.23
C ARG A 185 -7.92 -17.45 -7.32
N TYR A 186 -7.41 -17.06 -6.16
CA TYR A 186 -6.54 -17.92 -5.36
C TYR A 186 -7.20 -18.49 -4.09
N LEU A 187 -8.09 -17.76 -3.42
CA LEU A 187 -8.70 -18.16 -2.15
C LEU A 187 -9.37 -19.55 -2.19
N PRO A 188 -10.09 -19.96 -3.25
CA PRO A 188 -10.69 -21.30 -3.33
C PRO A 188 -9.67 -22.45 -3.26
N ALA A 189 -8.45 -22.24 -3.76
CA ALA A 189 -7.39 -23.24 -3.70
C ALA A 189 -6.87 -23.48 -2.27
N PHE A 190 -7.18 -22.56 -1.34
CA PHE A 190 -6.86 -22.66 0.08
C PHE A 190 -8.09 -23.02 0.93
N ASN A 191 -9.13 -23.62 0.33
CA ASN A 191 -10.41 -23.94 0.97
C ASN A 191 -11.13 -22.72 1.59
N GLY A 192 -10.84 -21.52 1.07
CA GLY A 192 -11.55 -20.32 1.47
C GLY A 192 -12.71 -19.99 0.53
N THR A 193 -13.59 -19.08 0.97
CA THR A 193 -14.76 -18.62 0.20
C THR A 193 -14.69 -17.12 -0.03
N LEU A 194 -14.94 -16.69 -1.26
CA LEU A 194 -15.17 -15.30 -1.61
C LEU A 194 -16.64 -15.07 -1.93
N VAL A 195 -17.22 -14.01 -1.38
CA VAL A 195 -18.56 -13.53 -1.72
C VAL A 195 -18.46 -12.12 -2.28
N GLN A 196 -18.95 -11.94 -3.51
CA GLN A 196 -19.28 -10.61 -4.00
C GLN A 196 -20.65 -10.23 -3.43
N ALA A 197 -20.67 -9.28 -2.50
CA ALA A 197 -21.91 -8.83 -1.88
C ALA A 197 -22.61 -7.75 -2.74
N GLU A 198 -23.81 -7.38 -2.35
CA GLU A 198 -24.65 -6.36 -2.98
C GLU A 198 -24.16 -4.92 -2.71
N ASP A 199 -23.50 -4.69 -1.57
CA ASP A 199 -22.89 -3.42 -1.16
C ASP A 199 -21.82 -3.63 -0.06
N GLU A 200 -21.18 -2.55 0.37
CA GLU A 200 -20.17 -2.57 1.43
C GLU A 200 -20.72 -2.89 2.82
N ILE A 201 -22.01 -2.59 3.10
CA ILE A 201 -22.66 -2.89 4.38
C ILE A 201 -22.85 -4.41 4.52
N ALA A 202 -23.37 -5.06 3.48
CA ALA A 202 -23.48 -6.51 3.40
C ALA A 202 -22.09 -7.16 3.47
N SER A 203 -21.10 -6.60 2.76
CA SER A 203 -19.72 -7.11 2.76
C SER A 203 -19.12 -7.19 4.16
N ILE A 204 -19.14 -6.10 4.92
CA ILE A 204 -18.54 -6.10 6.27
C ILE A 204 -19.30 -7.01 7.23
N ASN A 205 -20.64 -7.02 7.16
CA ASN A 205 -21.45 -7.86 8.06
C ASN A 205 -21.28 -9.36 7.76
N MET A 206 -21.12 -9.75 6.49
CA MET A 206 -20.74 -11.12 6.14
C MET A 206 -19.37 -11.50 6.68
N ALA A 207 -18.38 -10.60 6.58
CA ALA A 207 -17.04 -10.86 7.11
C ALA A 207 -17.03 -10.97 8.64
N ILE A 208 -17.79 -10.14 9.36
CA ILE A 208 -18.00 -10.24 10.80
C ILE A 208 -18.62 -11.59 11.16
N GLY A 209 -19.68 -12.00 10.44
CA GLY A 209 -20.33 -13.30 10.66
C GLY A 209 -19.39 -14.49 10.44
N ALA A 210 -18.54 -14.44 9.40
CA ALA A 210 -17.54 -15.47 9.15
C ALA A 210 -16.47 -15.52 10.26
N SER A 211 -16.07 -14.36 10.79
CA SER A 211 -15.10 -14.29 11.89
C SER A 211 -15.64 -14.83 13.22
N TYR A 212 -16.89 -14.48 13.53
CA TYR A 212 -17.64 -15.09 14.61
C TYR A 212 -17.72 -16.63 14.45
N GLY A 213 -17.90 -17.10 13.21
CA GLY A 213 -17.85 -18.51 12.84
C GLY A 213 -16.47 -19.19 12.95
N GLY A 214 -15.43 -18.47 13.37
CA GLY A 214 -14.10 -19.03 13.62
C GLY A 214 -13.09 -18.86 12.47
N LEU A 215 -13.47 -18.22 11.37
CA LEU A 215 -12.57 -18.01 10.23
C LEU A 215 -11.80 -16.69 10.39
N ARG A 216 -10.58 -16.62 9.86
CA ARG A 216 -9.95 -15.33 9.57
C ARG A 216 -10.63 -14.73 8.36
N ALA A 217 -11.29 -13.59 8.55
CA ALA A 217 -12.11 -12.94 7.55
C ALA A 217 -11.65 -11.52 7.25
N MET A 218 -11.83 -11.09 6.00
CA MET A 218 -11.54 -9.72 5.60
C MET A 218 -12.52 -9.17 4.56
N THR A 219 -12.46 -7.86 4.38
CA THR A 219 -13.01 -7.14 3.22
C THR A 219 -11.99 -6.13 2.69
N ALA A 220 -12.19 -5.65 1.47
CA ALA A 220 -11.39 -4.57 0.88
C ALA A 220 -12.30 -3.54 0.20
N THR A 221 -11.98 -2.27 0.38
CA THR A 221 -12.81 -1.14 -0.07
C THR A 221 -11.95 0.10 -0.34
N SER A 222 -12.58 1.25 -0.52
CA SER A 222 -11.97 2.59 -0.58
C SER A 222 -12.82 3.58 0.25
N GLY A 223 -12.40 4.84 0.41
CA GLY A 223 -13.06 5.85 1.24
C GLY A 223 -14.61 5.86 1.25
N PRO A 224 -15.32 5.83 0.10
CA PRO A 224 -16.79 5.77 0.10
C PRO A 224 -17.35 4.52 0.78
N GLY A 225 -16.76 3.37 0.50
CA GLY A 225 -17.20 2.11 1.09
C GLY A 225 -16.77 1.98 2.55
N LEU A 226 -15.58 2.49 2.92
CA LEU A 226 -15.19 2.60 4.33
C LEU A 226 -16.21 3.41 5.13
N SER A 227 -16.74 4.50 4.55
CA SER A 227 -17.79 5.32 5.18
C SER A 227 -19.07 4.52 5.45
N LEU A 228 -19.46 3.61 4.56
CA LEU A 228 -20.61 2.71 4.74
C LEU A 228 -20.33 1.61 5.77
N MET A 229 -19.08 1.20 5.92
CA MET A 229 -18.65 0.15 6.86
C MET A 229 -18.52 0.60 8.31
N VAL A 230 -18.59 1.92 8.60
CA VAL A 230 -18.34 2.48 9.94
C VAL A 230 -19.23 1.87 11.03
N GLU A 231 -20.50 1.58 10.73
CA GLU A 231 -21.40 0.92 11.69
C GLU A 231 -20.94 -0.52 11.98
N GLY A 232 -20.59 -1.30 10.95
CA GLY A 232 -20.05 -2.64 11.09
C GLY A 232 -18.73 -2.67 11.86
N LEU A 233 -17.83 -1.71 11.65
CA LEU A 233 -16.61 -1.56 12.45
C LEU A 233 -16.92 -1.30 13.93
N SER A 234 -17.93 -0.48 14.21
CA SER A 234 -18.36 -0.19 15.59
C SER A 234 -18.94 -1.45 16.25
N MET A 235 -19.75 -2.24 15.51
CA MET A 235 -20.26 -3.53 15.95
C MET A 235 -19.13 -4.53 16.24
N ALA A 236 -18.16 -4.67 15.33
CA ALA A 236 -17.02 -5.58 15.50
C ALA A 236 -16.18 -5.21 16.73
N SER A 237 -16.01 -3.91 16.99
CA SER A 237 -15.30 -3.41 18.19
C SER A 237 -16.07 -3.71 19.47
N MET A 238 -17.40 -3.52 19.47
CA MET A 238 -18.26 -3.81 20.63
C MET A 238 -18.28 -5.30 20.97
N ALA A 239 -18.49 -6.14 19.96
CA ALA A 239 -18.59 -7.59 20.11
C ALA A 239 -17.22 -8.30 20.18
N GLU A 240 -16.12 -7.54 20.14
CA GLU A 240 -14.73 -8.04 20.15
C GLU A 240 -14.48 -9.09 19.05
N ILE A 241 -14.93 -8.82 17.82
CA ILE A 241 -14.80 -9.75 16.68
C ILE A 241 -13.56 -9.35 15.85
N PRO A 242 -12.59 -10.27 15.66
CA PRO A 242 -11.46 -10.06 14.75
C PRO A 242 -11.93 -9.74 13.33
N LEU A 243 -11.39 -8.69 12.72
CA LEU A 243 -11.71 -8.35 11.32
C LEU A 243 -10.56 -7.56 10.71
N VAL A 244 -10.20 -7.87 9.46
CA VAL A 244 -9.29 -7.02 8.68
C VAL A 244 -10.06 -6.31 7.57
N VAL A 245 -9.94 -4.98 7.51
CA VAL A 245 -10.50 -4.14 6.44
C VAL A 245 -9.35 -3.45 5.72
N VAL A 246 -9.20 -3.70 4.43
CA VAL A 246 -8.23 -2.96 3.61
C VAL A 246 -8.94 -1.76 2.99
N ASP A 247 -8.49 -0.55 3.31
CA ASP A 247 -8.92 0.67 2.64
C ASP A 247 -7.83 1.10 1.66
N VAL A 248 -8.11 0.93 0.37
CA VAL A 248 -7.24 1.41 -0.70
C VAL A 248 -7.69 2.81 -1.06
N GLN A 249 -7.09 3.78 -0.37
CA GLN A 249 -7.46 5.19 -0.47
C GLN A 249 -7.36 5.72 -1.90
N ARG A 250 -8.32 6.56 -2.27
CA ARG A 250 -8.38 7.27 -3.56
C ARG A 250 -8.81 8.71 -3.32
N ALA A 251 -8.58 9.59 -4.28
CA ALA A 251 -8.94 11.00 -4.14
C ALA A 251 -10.45 11.16 -3.92
N GLY A 252 -10.83 11.67 -2.74
CA GLY A 252 -12.19 12.11 -2.38
C GLY A 252 -12.35 13.64 -2.48
N PRO A 253 -13.36 14.24 -1.83
CA PRO A 253 -14.44 13.59 -1.06
C PRO A 253 -15.53 12.98 -1.95
N SER A 254 -16.47 12.25 -1.34
CA SER A 254 -17.57 11.56 -2.05
C SER A 254 -17.02 10.62 -3.13
N THR A 255 -17.59 10.59 -4.34
CA THR A 255 -17.05 9.80 -5.46
C THR A 255 -15.59 10.15 -5.77
N GLY A 256 -15.27 11.45 -5.71
CA GLY A 256 -13.96 12.01 -6.00
C GLY A 256 -13.40 11.62 -7.38
N MET A 257 -12.11 11.27 -7.43
CA MET A 257 -11.43 10.78 -8.64
C MET A 257 -11.00 9.31 -8.41
N PRO A 258 -11.81 8.32 -8.84
CA PRO A 258 -11.59 6.92 -8.48
C PRO A 258 -10.24 6.32 -8.88
N THR A 259 -9.61 6.88 -9.91
CA THR A 259 -8.35 6.40 -10.50
C THR A 259 -7.12 7.18 -10.02
N LYS A 260 -7.28 8.09 -9.06
CA LYS A 260 -6.23 8.98 -8.57
C LYS A 260 -5.92 8.72 -7.10
N THR A 261 -4.64 8.81 -6.75
CA THR A 261 -4.15 8.54 -5.39
C THR A 261 -4.49 9.65 -4.41
N SER A 262 -4.65 9.29 -3.14
CA SER A 262 -4.83 10.21 -2.03
C SER A 262 -4.57 9.47 -0.73
N GLN A 263 -4.28 10.21 0.32
CA GLN A 263 -4.10 9.75 1.69
C GLN A 263 -5.07 10.49 2.64
N GLY A 264 -6.28 10.75 2.16
CA GLY A 264 -7.28 11.59 2.81
C GLY A 264 -8.21 10.88 3.81
N ASP A 265 -8.12 9.55 3.94
CA ASP A 265 -9.05 8.77 4.76
C ASP A 265 -8.51 8.49 6.18
N LEU A 266 -7.30 8.97 6.51
CA LEU A 266 -6.64 8.71 7.80
C LEU A 266 -7.55 9.01 9.00
N PHE A 267 -8.16 10.19 9.08
CA PHE A 267 -9.07 10.53 10.18
C PHE A 267 -10.35 9.69 10.21
N LEU A 268 -10.88 9.28 9.05
CA LEU A 268 -12.01 8.34 8.99
C LEU A 268 -11.60 6.98 9.56
N SER A 269 -10.41 6.48 9.25
CA SER A 269 -9.92 5.21 9.79
C SER A 269 -9.63 5.28 11.29
N LEU A 270 -9.06 6.39 11.77
CA LEU A 270 -8.72 6.58 13.19
C LEU A 270 -9.95 6.81 14.07
N TYR A 271 -10.88 7.65 13.61
CA TYR A 271 -11.96 8.20 14.45
C TYR A 271 -13.38 7.94 13.93
N GLY A 272 -13.53 7.28 12.77
CA GLY A 272 -14.84 6.96 12.21
C GLY A 272 -15.57 5.89 13.02
N GLY A 273 -16.68 6.24 13.65
CA GLY A 273 -17.43 5.32 14.51
C GLY A 273 -18.16 6.12 15.58
N HIS A 274 -19.26 5.58 16.07
CA HIS A 274 -19.96 6.19 17.20
C HIS A 274 -19.46 5.55 18.51
N GLY A 275 -19.25 6.37 19.54
CA GLY A 275 -18.70 5.94 20.82
C GLY A 275 -17.21 5.59 20.77
N ASP A 276 -16.71 5.06 21.89
CA ASP A 276 -15.30 4.67 22.06
C ASP A 276 -15.14 3.16 21.82
N GLY A 277 -14.60 2.79 20.65
CA GLY A 277 -14.34 1.40 20.26
C GLY A 277 -12.87 1.19 19.88
N PRO A 278 -12.19 0.14 20.39
CA PRO A 278 -10.82 -0.14 20.01
C PRO A 278 -10.74 -0.53 18.54
N ARG A 279 -9.66 -0.11 17.87
CA ARG A 279 -9.27 -0.57 16.53
C ARG A 279 -7.78 -0.37 16.34
N PHE A 280 -7.20 -1.05 15.37
CA PHE A 280 -5.86 -0.75 14.91
C PHE A 280 -5.86 -0.22 13.49
N VAL A 281 -4.86 0.61 13.19
CA VAL A 281 -4.66 1.16 11.85
C VAL A 281 -3.19 0.95 11.46
N LEU A 282 -2.98 0.23 10.36
CA LEU A 282 -1.67 -0.02 9.77
C LEU A 282 -1.56 0.66 8.41
N ALA A 283 -0.35 1.03 7.98
CA ALA A 283 -0.10 1.60 6.65
C ALA A 283 1.21 1.07 6.05
N PRO A 284 1.17 0.21 5.01
CA PRO A 284 2.37 -0.30 4.37
C PRO A 284 3.13 0.76 3.58
N ASP A 285 4.46 0.67 3.59
CA ASP A 285 5.36 1.64 2.97
C ASP A 285 5.88 1.25 1.56
N SER A 286 5.58 0.03 1.11
CA SER A 286 6.04 -0.55 -0.16
C SER A 286 5.28 -1.82 -0.52
N VAL A 287 5.41 -2.29 -1.76
CA VAL A 287 4.82 -3.58 -2.21
C VAL A 287 5.27 -4.75 -1.33
N LYS A 288 6.56 -4.79 -0.96
CA LYS A 288 7.09 -5.80 -0.02
C LYS A 288 6.39 -5.68 1.33
N ASP A 289 6.26 -4.47 1.86
CA ASP A 289 5.66 -4.24 3.17
C ASP A 289 4.16 -4.54 3.19
N SER A 290 3.45 -4.26 2.09
CA SER A 290 2.03 -4.62 1.91
C SER A 290 1.74 -6.11 2.14
N TYR A 291 2.66 -6.99 1.76
CA TYR A 291 2.57 -8.42 2.08
C TYR A 291 2.64 -8.68 3.60
N TYR A 292 3.66 -8.15 4.26
CA TYR A 292 3.90 -8.40 5.69
C TYR A 292 2.86 -7.70 6.59
N GLN A 293 2.40 -6.51 6.21
CA GLN A 293 1.38 -5.80 7.00
C GLN A 293 0.04 -6.51 7.03
N MET A 294 -0.29 -7.32 6.02
CA MET A 294 -1.48 -8.17 6.09
C MET A 294 -1.33 -9.27 7.14
N ILE A 295 -0.15 -9.85 7.25
CA ILE A 295 0.16 -10.87 8.27
C ILE A 295 0.09 -10.25 9.67
N ASN A 296 0.63 -9.04 9.83
CA ASN A 296 0.53 -8.26 11.06
C ASN A 296 -0.94 -7.90 11.37
N ALA A 297 -1.69 -7.46 10.37
CA ALA A 297 -3.09 -7.08 10.54
C ALA A 297 -3.93 -8.25 11.07
N PHE A 298 -3.78 -9.44 10.50
CA PHE A 298 -4.47 -10.64 11.01
C PHE A 298 -3.98 -11.07 12.38
N SER A 299 -2.66 -11.01 12.64
CA SER A 299 -2.11 -11.34 13.97
C SER A 299 -2.70 -10.42 15.05
N LEU A 300 -2.76 -9.11 14.77
CA LEU A 300 -3.34 -8.14 15.67
C LEU A 300 -4.85 -8.33 15.81
N ALA A 301 -5.57 -8.53 14.70
CA ALA A 301 -7.02 -8.73 14.72
C ALA A 301 -7.42 -9.95 15.56
N GLU A 302 -6.75 -11.08 15.35
CA GLU A 302 -7.07 -12.35 15.98
C GLU A 302 -6.71 -12.36 17.46
N HIS A 303 -5.52 -11.87 17.83
CA HIS A 303 -5.05 -11.92 19.20
C HIS A 303 -5.77 -10.93 20.11
N PHE A 304 -5.93 -9.70 19.63
CA PHE A 304 -6.57 -8.61 20.38
C PHE A 304 -8.07 -8.50 20.11
N GLN A 305 -8.63 -9.36 19.25
CA GLN A 305 -10.07 -9.50 19.04
C GLN A 305 -10.76 -8.18 18.71
N THR A 306 -10.17 -7.47 17.75
CA THR A 306 -10.47 -6.07 17.46
C THR A 306 -10.30 -5.83 15.95
N PRO A 307 -11.12 -4.96 15.31
CA PRO A 307 -10.93 -4.65 13.90
C PRO A 307 -9.59 -3.96 13.61
N VAL A 308 -8.98 -4.31 12.49
CA VAL A 308 -7.76 -3.71 11.96
C VAL A 308 -8.02 -3.14 10.57
N ILE A 309 -7.73 -1.85 10.40
CA ILE A 309 -7.78 -1.17 9.10
C ILE A 309 -6.36 -1.10 8.53
N VAL A 310 -6.18 -1.58 7.31
CA VAL A 310 -4.91 -1.43 6.57
C VAL A 310 -5.10 -0.36 5.51
N LEU A 311 -4.43 0.78 5.69
CA LEU A 311 -4.47 1.94 4.82
C LEU A 311 -3.41 1.82 3.71
N SER A 312 -3.85 1.41 2.52
CA SER A 312 -3.09 1.56 1.28
C SER A 312 -3.57 2.82 0.55
N ASP A 313 -2.97 3.15 -0.59
CA ASP A 313 -3.50 4.13 -1.54
C ASP A 313 -3.46 3.60 -2.97
N GLN A 314 -4.13 4.29 -3.90
CA GLN A 314 -4.22 3.90 -5.31
C GLN A 314 -2.83 3.73 -5.95
N ALA A 315 -1.88 4.59 -5.60
CA ALA A 315 -0.52 4.52 -6.13
C ALA A 315 0.19 3.23 -5.66
N MET A 316 0.16 2.94 -4.35
CA MET A 316 0.72 1.71 -3.80
C MET A 316 0.06 0.45 -4.38
N ALA A 317 -1.27 0.44 -4.47
CA ALA A 317 -2.02 -0.73 -4.91
C ALA A 317 -1.75 -1.08 -6.38
N SER A 318 -1.58 -0.08 -7.23
CA SER A 318 -1.31 -0.26 -8.67
C SER A 318 0.18 -0.37 -9.01
N ARG A 319 1.07 0.12 -8.14
CA ARG A 319 2.51 0.01 -8.34
C ARG A 319 2.93 -1.45 -8.39
N MET A 320 3.64 -1.82 -9.46
CA MET A 320 4.33 -3.11 -9.56
C MET A 320 5.81 -2.94 -9.22
N GLU A 321 6.32 -3.80 -8.36
CA GLU A 321 7.74 -3.86 -8.01
C GLU A 321 8.23 -5.30 -8.11
N THR A 322 9.49 -5.47 -8.52
CA THR A 322 10.20 -6.72 -8.23
C THR A 322 10.42 -6.78 -6.73
N ILE A 323 10.10 -7.88 -6.06
CA ILE A 323 10.36 -8.09 -4.63
C ILE A 323 11.07 -9.43 -4.45
N PRO A 324 11.96 -9.59 -3.44
CA PRO A 324 12.49 -10.89 -3.12
C PRO A 324 11.35 -11.84 -2.73
N TYR A 325 11.55 -13.14 -2.90
CA TYR A 325 10.66 -14.12 -2.30
C TYR A 325 10.57 -13.88 -0.78
N PRO A 326 9.39 -14.03 -0.15
CA PRO A 326 9.31 -14.01 1.30
C PRO A 326 10.22 -15.11 1.88
N GLU A 327 11.16 -14.73 2.75
CA GLU A 327 12.11 -15.68 3.36
C GLU A 327 11.41 -16.54 4.41
N GLU A 328 10.52 -15.93 5.21
CA GLU A 328 9.65 -16.60 6.18
C GLU A 328 8.28 -15.90 6.22
N ILE A 329 7.23 -16.63 6.60
CA ILE A 329 5.84 -16.10 6.65
C ILE A 329 5.77 -14.92 7.64
N CYS A 330 6.33 -15.07 8.85
CA CYS A 330 6.45 -13.95 9.80
C CYS A 330 7.69 -13.08 9.50
N GLY A 331 8.65 -13.57 8.69
CA GLY A 331 9.78 -12.79 8.16
C GLY A 331 10.66 -12.19 9.25
N VAL A 332 10.81 -10.86 9.20
CA VAL A 332 11.56 -10.04 10.17
C VAL A 332 10.80 -9.90 11.51
N TRP A 333 9.58 -10.44 11.63
CA TRP A 333 8.69 -10.27 12.79
C TRP A 333 8.67 -11.54 13.66
N SER A 334 8.87 -11.34 14.96
CA SER A 334 9.21 -12.41 15.90
C SER A 334 8.09 -13.45 16.14
N GLU A 335 6.82 -13.10 15.91
CA GLU A 335 5.68 -13.98 16.27
C GLU A 335 4.42 -13.66 15.44
N CYS A 336 3.80 -14.68 14.83
CA CYS A 336 2.46 -14.57 14.26
C CYS A 336 1.44 -14.89 15.38
N LEU A 337 0.73 -13.87 15.85
CA LEU A 337 -0.18 -14.01 17.00
C LEU A 337 -1.49 -14.70 16.60
N GLU A 338 -2.02 -15.50 17.52
CA GLU A 338 -3.23 -16.31 17.32
C GLU A 338 -4.36 -15.88 18.27
N ARG A 339 -5.59 -16.25 17.88
CA ARG A 339 -6.80 -16.08 18.68
C ARG A 339 -6.69 -16.86 19.98
N ILE A 340 -7.07 -16.23 21.09
CA ILE A 340 -7.08 -16.88 22.40
C ILE A 340 -8.29 -17.80 22.49
N LEU A 341 -8.05 -19.10 22.46
CA LEU A 341 -9.08 -20.13 22.58
C LEU A 341 -9.38 -20.43 24.06
N PRO A 342 -10.63 -20.82 24.40
CA PRO A 342 -10.97 -21.20 25.76
C PRO A 342 -10.28 -22.50 26.16
N THR A 343 -9.85 -22.56 27.41
CA THR A 343 -9.29 -23.76 28.03
C THR A 343 -10.39 -24.78 28.35
N PRO A 344 -10.06 -26.08 28.48
CA PRO A 344 -11.02 -27.09 28.88
C PRO A 344 -11.73 -26.80 30.22
N GLU A 345 -11.02 -26.15 31.16
CA GLU A 345 -11.57 -25.75 32.46
C GLU A 345 -12.63 -24.66 32.31
N GLU A 346 -12.40 -23.66 31.46
CA GLU A 346 -13.39 -22.62 31.17
C GLU A 346 -14.65 -23.22 30.55
N LEU A 347 -14.50 -24.15 29.60
CA LEU A 347 -15.61 -24.80 28.91
C LEU A 347 -16.41 -25.76 29.80
N ALA A 348 -15.76 -26.41 30.77
CA ALA A 348 -16.42 -27.38 31.65
C ALA A 348 -17.26 -26.73 32.77
N HIS A 349 -16.99 -25.47 33.10
CA HIS A 349 -17.56 -24.81 34.27
C HIS A 349 -18.34 -23.54 33.91
N ASP A 350 -17.63 -22.43 33.68
CA ASP A 350 -18.21 -21.09 33.59
C ASP A 350 -17.50 -20.27 32.50
N TYR A 351 -17.85 -20.57 31.25
CA TYR A 351 -17.34 -19.87 30.10
C TYR A 351 -17.99 -18.48 29.99
N ARG A 352 -17.15 -17.45 29.99
CA ARG A 352 -17.54 -16.03 29.91
C ARG A 352 -16.81 -15.38 28.74
N ARG A 353 -17.50 -15.19 27.62
CA ARG A 353 -16.92 -14.61 26.40
C ARG A 353 -16.24 -13.27 26.65
N TYR A 354 -16.80 -12.44 27.53
CA TYR A 354 -16.32 -11.08 27.81
C TYR A 354 -15.75 -10.99 29.22
N ARG A 355 -15.09 -12.06 29.70
CA ARG A 355 -14.48 -12.11 31.02
C ARG A 355 -13.61 -10.87 31.27
N LEU A 356 -13.77 -10.25 32.44
CA LEU A 356 -12.90 -9.17 32.88
C LEU A 356 -11.52 -9.73 33.24
N THR A 357 -10.52 -9.36 32.45
CA THR A 357 -9.12 -9.76 32.67
C THR A 357 -8.22 -8.53 32.82
N GLU A 358 -7.05 -8.73 33.42
CA GLU A 358 -6.06 -7.65 33.64
C GLU A 358 -5.52 -7.07 32.34
N ASN A 359 -5.41 -7.89 31.29
CA ASN A 359 -4.96 -7.46 29.96
C ASN A 359 -6.11 -7.07 29.01
N GLY A 360 -7.37 -7.20 29.46
CA GLY A 360 -8.58 -6.92 28.67
C GLY A 360 -8.95 -8.01 27.65
N LEU A 361 -8.13 -9.05 27.51
CA LEU A 361 -8.32 -10.15 26.56
C LEU A 361 -9.07 -11.30 27.23
N SER A 362 -10.15 -11.72 26.59
CA SER A 362 -10.96 -12.88 26.99
C SER A 362 -10.83 -13.98 25.95
N SER A 363 -11.09 -15.23 26.31
CA SER A 363 -11.07 -16.33 25.34
C SER A 363 -12.31 -16.30 24.44
N MET A 364 -12.17 -16.75 23.19
CA MET A 364 -13.23 -16.78 22.20
C MET A 364 -13.46 -18.21 21.69
N ALA A 365 -14.60 -18.78 22.05
CA ALA A 365 -15.11 -20.03 21.50
C ALA A 365 -15.64 -19.85 20.07
N THR A 366 -15.54 -20.90 19.28
CA THR A 366 -16.16 -20.99 17.94
C THR A 366 -17.53 -21.68 18.07
N PRO A 367 -18.56 -21.26 17.32
CA PRO A 367 -19.85 -21.96 17.28
C PRO A 367 -19.68 -23.48 17.06
N GLY A 368 -20.39 -24.27 17.87
CA GLY A 368 -20.25 -25.72 17.90
C GLY A 368 -19.27 -26.26 18.95
N THR A 369 -18.49 -25.41 19.63
CA THR A 369 -17.62 -25.81 20.75
C THR A 369 -18.48 -26.20 21.97
N PRO A 370 -18.43 -27.46 22.46
CA PRO A 370 -19.15 -27.86 23.67
C PRO A 370 -18.75 -27.01 24.88
N GLY A 371 -19.73 -26.50 25.63
CA GLY A 371 -19.50 -25.63 26.78
C GLY A 371 -19.13 -24.17 26.44
N GLY A 372 -18.94 -23.84 25.17
CA GLY A 372 -18.51 -22.52 24.69
C GLY A 372 -19.64 -21.64 24.17
N MET A 373 -20.89 -21.85 24.60
CA MET A 373 -22.03 -21.08 24.09
C MET A 373 -21.99 -19.64 24.63
N TYR A 374 -22.17 -18.66 23.75
CA TYR A 374 -22.30 -17.25 24.12
C TYR A 374 -23.10 -16.48 23.07
N LEU A 375 -23.48 -15.26 23.42
CA LEU A 375 -24.11 -14.29 22.51
C LEU A 375 -23.09 -13.20 22.16
N ALA A 376 -22.88 -12.97 20.87
CA ALA A 376 -22.18 -11.78 20.37
C ALA A 376 -23.21 -10.68 20.09
N GLU A 377 -23.16 -9.59 20.85
CA GLU A 377 -24.20 -8.56 20.89
C GLU A 377 -23.60 -7.18 20.62
N SER A 378 -24.35 -6.30 19.95
CA SER A 378 -23.94 -4.91 19.69
C SER A 378 -24.36 -3.93 20.80
N LEU A 379 -25.20 -4.36 21.72
CA LEU A 379 -25.53 -3.66 22.96
C LEU A 379 -24.40 -3.81 23.98
N GLU A 380 -24.31 -2.86 24.91
CA GLU A 380 -23.46 -3.05 26.09
C GLU A 380 -23.93 -4.29 26.88
N HIS A 381 -22.98 -5.11 27.31
CA HIS A 381 -23.25 -6.43 27.83
C HIS A 381 -22.37 -6.79 29.04
N ASN A 382 -22.77 -7.79 29.81
CA ASN A 382 -21.98 -8.33 30.90
C ASN A 382 -20.98 -9.40 30.40
N GLU A 383 -20.22 -10.02 31.32
CA GLU A 383 -19.18 -11.01 30.97
C GLU A 383 -19.69 -12.23 30.16
N TYR A 384 -20.99 -12.52 30.23
CA TYR A 384 -21.65 -13.61 29.50
C TYR A 384 -22.16 -13.20 28.11
N GLY A 385 -22.19 -11.91 27.81
CA GLY A 385 -22.76 -11.36 26.58
C GLY A 385 -24.24 -10.99 26.67
N HIS A 386 -24.82 -10.96 27.88
CA HIS A 386 -26.21 -10.51 28.06
C HIS A 386 -26.27 -8.99 28.20
N PRO A 387 -27.25 -8.30 27.57
CA PRO A 387 -27.40 -6.85 27.68
C PRO A 387 -27.43 -6.36 29.13
N ASN A 388 -26.65 -5.32 29.43
CA ASN A 388 -26.57 -4.72 30.76
C ASN A 388 -26.21 -3.22 30.67
N ASP A 389 -27.17 -2.38 30.99
CA ASP A 389 -27.11 -0.92 30.92
C ASP A 389 -26.75 -0.25 32.26
N SER A 390 -26.39 -1.04 33.28
CA SER A 390 -26.00 -0.48 34.58
C SER A 390 -24.71 0.36 34.45
N PRO A 391 -24.61 1.51 35.16
CA PRO A 391 -23.42 2.37 35.08
C PRO A 391 -22.11 1.67 35.46
N GLU A 392 -22.17 0.69 36.37
CA GLU A 392 -20.99 -0.09 36.76
C GLU A 392 -20.53 -1.02 35.65
N ASN A 393 -21.44 -1.77 35.03
CA ASN A 393 -21.12 -2.65 33.91
C ASN A 393 -20.50 -1.88 32.75
N HIS A 394 -21.15 -0.79 32.34
CA HIS A 394 -20.66 0.07 31.26
C HIS A 394 -19.24 0.57 31.53
N ARG A 395 -18.96 1.03 32.77
CA ARG A 395 -17.61 1.47 33.15
C ARG A 395 -16.59 0.33 33.04
N GLN A 396 -16.91 -0.84 33.58
CA GLN A 396 -15.99 -1.98 33.62
C GLN A 396 -15.69 -2.52 32.22
N MET A 397 -16.71 -2.65 31.37
CA MET A 397 -16.55 -3.16 30.01
C MET A 397 -15.88 -2.16 29.08
N MET A 398 -16.17 -0.87 29.23
CA MET A 398 -15.43 0.17 28.51
C MET A 398 -13.95 0.16 28.88
N GLN A 399 -13.64 0.02 30.18
CA GLN A 399 -12.25 -0.11 30.63
C GLN A 399 -11.59 -1.41 30.13
N LYS A 400 -12.31 -2.52 30.05
CA LYS A 400 -11.82 -3.77 29.45
C LYS A 400 -11.40 -3.55 28.00
N ARG A 401 -12.28 -3.00 27.16
CA ARG A 401 -12.00 -2.73 25.74
C ARG A 401 -10.86 -1.72 25.57
N ALA A 402 -10.78 -0.69 26.42
CA ALA A 402 -9.64 0.24 26.42
C ALA A 402 -8.31 -0.42 26.81
N ARG A 403 -8.31 -1.37 27.75
CA ARG A 403 -7.11 -2.13 28.15
C ARG A 403 -6.52 -2.95 27.00
N VAL A 404 -7.33 -3.41 26.04
CA VAL A 404 -6.85 -4.12 24.85
C VAL A 404 -5.82 -3.29 24.08
N VAL A 405 -6.11 -2.00 23.84
CA VAL A 405 -5.22 -1.09 23.12
C VAL A 405 -3.92 -0.86 23.88
N GLU A 406 -3.99 -0.77 25.21
CA GLU A 406 -2.81 -0.60 26.07
C GLU A 406 -1.94 -1.87 26.10
N THR A 407 -2.56 -3.05 26.19
CA THR A 407 -1.87 -4.34 26.09
C THR A 407 -1.20 -4.47 24.72
N ALA A 408 -1.89 -4.10 23.64
CA ALA A 408 -1.33 -4.10 22.30
C ALA A 408 -0.14 -3.14 22.18
N ARG A 409 -0.23 -1.92 22.72
CA ARG A 409 0.89 -0.97 22.74
C ARG A 409 2.14 -1.58 23.37
N LYS A 410 2.01 -2.23 24.53
CA LYS A 410 3.14 -2.91 25.22
C LYS A 410 3.73 -4.07 24.43
N HIS A 411 2.90 -4.76 23.64
CA HIS A 411 3.36 -5.84 22.79
C HIS A 411 4.10 -5.28 21.56
N LEU A 412 3.52 -4.27 20.91
CA LEU A 412 4.01 -3.62 19.70
C LEU A 412 5.34 -2.88 19.89
N VAL A 413 5.64 -2.33 21.08
CA VAL A 413 6.95 -1.72 21.36
C VAL A 413 8.12 -2.71 21.17
N LYS A 414 7.87 -4.01 21.29
CA LYS A 414 8.89 -5.04 21.06
C LYS A 414 9.12 -5.33 19.57
N TRP A 415 8.26 -4.82 18.70
CA TRP A 415 8.32 -5.09 17.28
C TRP A 415 9.10 -3.98 16.59
N ASP A 416 10.25 -4.33 16.00
CA ASP A 416 11.03 -3.40 15.16
C ASP A 416 10.24 -2.92 13.90
N SER A 417 9.00 -3.41 13.69
CA SER A 417 8.12 -3.07 12.54
C SER A 417 7.36 -1.80 12.70
N VAL A 418 7.10 -1.37 13.94
CA VAL A 418 6.07 -0.36 14.19
C VAL A 418 6.42 0.98 13.56
N ALA A 419 7.71 1.23 13.35
CA ALA A 419 8.22 2.31 12.53
C ALA A 419 9.59 1.97 11.94
N ARG A 420 9.90 2.48 10.76
CA ARG A 420 11.24 2.42 10.16
C ARG A 420 11.93 3.76 10.25
N ARG A 421 13.24 3.72 10.51
CA ARG A 421 14.12 4.89 10.58
C ARG A 421 15.24 4.79 9.58
N TRP A 422 15.63 5.92 9.03
CA TRP A 422 16.75 6.03 8.11
C TRP A 422 17.51 7.34 8.31
N GLY A 423 18.73 7.41 7.79
CA GLY A 423 19.54 8.62 7.81
C GLY A 423 20.37 8.75 9.09
N VAL A 424 20.70 9.98 9.47
CA VAL A 424 21.58 10.28 10.61
C VAL A 424 20.74 10.55 11.85
N GLU A 425 20.84 9.68 12.87
CA GLU A 425 20.00 9.73 14.09
C GLU A 425 20.07 11.09 14.82
N ASP A 426 21.23 11.73 14.87
CA ASP A 426 21.44 13.02 15.53
C ASP A 426 21.27 14.23 14.59
N ALA A 427 20.70 14.04 13.39
CA ALA A 427 20.42 15.16 12.49
C ALA A 427 19.47 16.17 13.16
N GLN A 428 19.69 17.46 12.90
CA GLN A 428 18.83 18.55 13.39
C GLN A 428 17.52 18.66 12.62
N PHE A 429 17.46 18.09 11.41
CA PHE A 429 16.30 18.12 10.53
C PHE A 429 15.78 16.70 10.31
N GLY A 430 14.47 16.57 10.13
CA GLY A 430 13.89 15.27 9.84
C GLY A 430 12.73 15.33 8.86
N ILE A 431 12.37 14.17 8.31
CA ILE A 431 11.15 13.96 7.52
C ILE A 431 10.34 12.86 8.20
N MET A 432 9.07 13.13 8.50
CA MET A 432 8.17 12.10 9.00
C MET A 432 7.04 11.90 8.00
N GLY A 433 6.92 10.69 7.45
CA GLY A 433 5.89 10.36 6.46
C GLY A 433 5.25 9.02 6.74
N TRP A 434 4.30 8.63 5.89
CA TRP A 434 3.64 7.34 5.96
C TRP A 434 3.18 6.88 4.57
N GLY A 435 2.89 5.58 4.44
CA GLY A 435 2.37 5.00 3.20
C GLY A 435 3.31 5.15 1.99
N SER A 436 2.74 5.39 0.81
CA SER A 436 3.46 5.43 -0.47
C SER A 436 4.50 6.53 -0.65
N THR A 437 4.51 7.55 0.22
CA THR A 437 5.45 8.68 0.14
C THR A 437 6.90 8.28 0.40
N ARG A 438 7.13 7.10 1.02
CA ARG A 438 8.46 6.62 1.43
C ARG A 438 9.47 6.63 0.29
N GLY A 439 9.06 6.20 -0.91
CA GLY A 439 9.97 6.08 -2.04
C GLY A 439 10.63 7.40 -2.41
N ALA A 440 9.82 8.45 -2.57
CA ALA A 440 10.30 9.79 -2.89
C ALA A 440 11.15 10.37 -1.74
N VAL A 441 10.72 10.23 -0.48
CA VAL A 441 11.49 10.71 0.68
C VAL A 441 12.87 10.05 0.74
N ARG A 442 12.97 8.74 0.49
CA ARG A 442 14.25 8.02 0.50
C ARG A 442 15.23 8.56 -0.55
N GLU A 443 14.74 8.89 -1.75
CA GLU A 443 15.57 9.50 -2.80
C GLU A 443 15.95 10.95 -2.47
N VAL A 444 15.07 11.73 -1.85
CA VAL A 444 15.43 13.07 -1.31
C VAL A 444 16.54 12.98 -0.28
N MET A 445 16.50 11.98 0.62
CA MET A 445 17.57 11.79 1.60
C MET A 445 18.91 11.51 0.93
N GLU A 446 18.93 10.74 -0.16
CA GLU A 446 20.15 10.45 -0.93
C GLU A 446 20.69 11.71 -1.61
N GLN A 447 19.82 12.55 -2.18
CA GLN A 447 20.22 13.85 -2.76
C GLN A 447 20.79 14.80 -1.71
N LEU A 448 20.12 14.96 -0.57
CA LEU A 448 20.61 15.81 0.52
C LEU A 448 21.93 15.29 1.12
N ALA A 449 22.07 13.97 1.28
CA ALA A 449 23.30 13.37 1.76
C ALA A 449 24.48 13.61 0.79
N ALA A 450 24.25 13.61 -0.52
CA ALA A 450 25.26 13.94 -1.52
C ALA A 450 25.75 15.40 -1.42
N GLU A 451 24.93 16.30 -0.87
CA GLU A 451 25.28 17.69 -0.53
C GLU A 451 25.90 17.85 0.87
N GLY A 452 26.07 16.75 1.61
CA GLY A 452 26.57 16.79 2.99
C GLY A 452 25.54 17.22 4.04
N ILE A 453 24.25 17.28 3.67
CA ILE A 453 23.16 17.65 4.57
C ILE A 453 22.66 16.40 5.29
N ALA A 454 22.86 16.37 6.61
CA ALA A 454 22.37 15.29 7.47
C ALA A 454 20.87 15.46 7.74
N ILE A 455 20.09 14.44 7.40
CA ILE A 455 18.66 14.35 7.71
C ILE A 455 18.33 12.96 8.24
N GLU A 456 17.29 12.89 9.06
CA GLU A 456 16.70 11.64 9.51
C GLU A 456 15.28 11.47 8.97
N ALA A 457 14.85 10.25 8.63
CA ALA A 457 13.45 9.98 8.31
C ALA A 457 12.85 8.93 9.24
N LEU A 458 11.58 9.11 9.61
CA LEU A 458 10.77 8.15 10.38
C LEU A 458 9.45 7.86 9.67
N TYR A 459 9.14 6.58 9.48
CA TYR A 459 7.88 6.10 8.91
C TYR A 459 7.19 5.13 9.85
N PRO A 460 6.15 5.54 10.61
CA PRO A 460 5.34 4.61 11.37
C PRO A 460 4.48 3.74 10.44
N HIS A 461 4.53 2.43 10.65
CA HIS A 461 3.63 1.49 9.99
C HIS A 461 2.36 1.22 10.80
N THR A 462 2.42 1.40 12.11
CA THR A 462 1.23 1.41 12.97
C THR A 462 0.84 2.85 13.24
N LEU A 463 -0.31 3.28 12.73
CA LEU A 463 -0.86 4.61 12.94
C LEU A 463 -1.80 4.65 14.16
N LEU A 464 -2.36 3.50 14.54
CA LEU A 464 -3.11 3.36 15.78
C LEU A 464 -2.93 1.94 16.35
N PRO A 465 -2.42 1.78 17.60
CA PRO A 465 -1.79 2.81 18.42
C PRO A 465 -0.49 3.34 17.80
N MET A 466 -0.24 4.65 17.90
CA MET A 466 1.02 5.25 17.46
C MET A 466 2.22 4.69 18.25
N PRO A 467 3.39 4.48 17.61
CA PRO A 467 4.62 4.03 18.27
C PRO A 467 5.30 5.21 18.97
N ASP A 468 4.73 5.61 20.11
CA ASP A 468 5.15 6.82 20.82
C ASP A 468 6.65 6.81 21.14
N GLU A 469 7.22 5.70 21.62
CA GLU A 469 8.64 5.65 21.99
C GLU A 469 9.56 5.93 20.79
N ALA A 470 9.27 5.33 19.63
CA ALA A 470 10.04 5.54 18.41
C ALA A 470 9.94 6.99 17.91
N ILE A 471 8.73 7.57 17.97
CA ILE A 471 8.50 8.96 17.55
C ILE A 471 9.16 9.94 18.51
N GLN A 472 8.99 9.75 19.81
CA GLN A 472 9.63 10.58 20.82
C GLN A 472 11.15 10.52 20.73
N LYS A 473 11.73 9.35 20.41
CA LYS A 473 13.17 9.19 20.16
C LYS A 473 13.61 9.97 18.92
N PHE A 474 12.89 9.85 17.81
CA PHE A 474 13.15 10.60 16.57
C PHE A 474 13.10 12.11 16.78
N LEU A 475 12.13 12.60 17.55
CA LEU A 475 11.96 14.03 17.84
C LEU A 475 13.08 14.63 18.69
N ARG A 476 13.96 13.82 19.31
CA ARG A 476 15.05 14.34 20.15
C ARG A 476 16.06 15.11 19.31
N GLY A 477 16.32 16.36 19.71
CA GLY A 477 17.33 17.21 19.07
C GLY A 477 16.95 17.77 17.71
N LYS A 478 15.71 17.55 17.25
CA LYS A 478 15.21 18.08 15.99
C LYS A 478 14.83 19.55 16.15
N LYS A 479 15.35 20.41 15.28
CA LYS A 479 14.90 21.79 15.10
C LYS A 479 13.60 21.84 14.30
N ALA A 480 13.51 21.04 13.24
CA ALA A 480 12.32 20.98 12.41
C ALA A 480 12.11 19.61 11.77
N ILE A 481 10.84 19.30 11.51
CA ILE A 481 10.42 18.12 10.77
C ILE A 481 9.49 18.49 9.61
N LEU A 482 9.73 17.91 8.44
CA LEU A 482 8.85 18.02 7.28
C LEU A 482 7.90 16.83 7.23
N VAL A 483 6.62 17.06 6.94
CA VAL A 483 5.61 16.01 6.85
C VAL A 483 4.96 16.01 5.45
N PRO A 484 5.48 15.21 4.50
CA PRO A 484 4.86 15.01 3.19
C PRO A 484 3.67 14.06 3.29
N GLU A 485 2.50 14.49 2.84
CA GLU A 485 1.30 13.66 2.78
C GLU A 485 0.36 14.04 1.64
N LEU A 486 -0.32 13.04 1.06
CA LEU A 486 -1.19 13.21 -0.11
C LEU A 486 -2.63 13.59 0.30
N ASN A 487 -2.78 14.60 1.14
CA ASN A 487 -4.09 15.15 1.50
C ASN A 487 -4.02 16.64 1.84
N PHE A 488 -5.08 17.38 1.52
CA PHE A 488 -5.19 18.83 1.72
C PHE A 488 -5.13 19.26 3.21
N SER A 489 -5.66 18.44 4.11
CA SER A 489 -5.85 18.83 5.52
C SER A 489 -4.62 18.60 6.39
N SER A 490 -3.54 18.04 5.84
CA SER A 490 -2.37 17.56 6.57
C SER A 490 -2.73 16.73 7.80
N GLN A 491 -3.56 15.71 7.60
CA GLN A 491 -4.16 14.94 8.70
C GLN A 491 -3.09 14.32 9.61
N PHE A 492 -2.03 13.76 9.04
CA PHE A 492 -0.95 13.14 9.79
C PHE A 492 -0.11 14.20 10.51
N ALA A 493 0.29 15.28 9.84
CA ALA A 493 1.06 16.35 10.46
C ALA A 493 0.32 16.97 11.66
N ARG A 494 -1.00 17.21 11.52
CA ARG A 494 -1.85 17.73 12.61
C ARG A 494 -1.96 16.74 13.76
N MET A 495 -2.07 15.45 13.49
CA MET A 495 -2.06 14.43 14.52
C MET A 495 -0.74 14.43 15.30
N ILE A 496 0.41 14.51 14.61
CA ILE A 496 1.73 14.60 15.24
C ILE A 496 1.84 15.87 16.09
N ALA A 497 1.51 17.03 15.53
CA ALA A 497 1.58 18.31 16.22
C ALA A 497 0.71 18.33 17.49
N HIS A 498 -0.51 17.77 17.42
CA HIS A 498 -1.42 17.71 18.56
C HIS A 498 -0.95 16.72 19.63
N ARG A 499 -0.61 15.49 19.23
CA ARG A 499 -0.26 14.40 20.15
C ARG A 499 1.05 14.67 20.91
N TYR A 500 2.02 15.28 20.24
CA TYR A 500 3.36 15.53 20.78
C TYR A 500 3.62 17.00 21.13
N TYR A 501 2.58 17.84 21.19
CA TYR A 501 2.67 19.28 21.42
C TYR A 501 3.65 19.66 22.54
N ARG A 502 3.55 19.04 23.73
CA ARG A 502 4.44 19.33 24.87
C ARG A 502 5.91 19.07 24.58
N GLN A 503 6.23 18.01 23.84
CA GLN A 503 7.61 17.67 23.50
C GLN A 503 8.14 18.59 22.40
N LEU A 504 7.31 18.91 21.40
CA LEU A 504 7.67 19.83 20.33
C LEU A 504 7.95 21.23 20.89
N ASP A 505 7.07 21.73 21.78
CA ASP A 505 7.22 23.02 22.46
C ASP A 505 8.47 23.06 23.35
N ALA A 506 8.68 22.04 24.18
CA ALA A 506 9.86 21.97 25.06
C ALA A 506 11.20 21.92 24.32
N GLN A 507 11.22 21.39 23.09
CA GLN A 507 12.41 21.32 22.24
C GLN A 507 12.49 22.46 21.23
N ASN A 508 11.48 23.33 21.16
CA ASN A 508 11.31 24.31 20.10
C ASN A 508 11.44 23.68 18.69
N THR A 509 10.81 22.51 18.50
CA THR A 509 10.78 21.78 17.23
C THR A 509 9.59 22.22 16.39
N HIS A 510 9.83 22.72 15.18
CA HIS A 510 8.77 23.13 14.25
C HIS A 510 8.32 21.99 13.32
N VAL A 511 7.00 21.90 13.09
CA VAL A 511 6.41 20.93 12.16
C VAL A 511 6.00 21.64 10.88
N HIS A 512 6.68 21.35 9.78
CA HIS A 512 6.41 21.88 8.45
C HIS A 512 5.51 20.92 7.68
N MET A 513 4.35 21.42 7.26
CA MET A 513 3.35 20.62 6.55
C MET A 513 3.60 20.69 5.04
N LEU A 514 3.66 19.55 4.37
CA LEU A 514 3.70 19.45 2.91
C LEU A 514 2.52 18.61 2.42
N ALA A 515 1.40 19.28 2.20
CA ALA A 515 0.18 18.70 1.65
C ALA A 515 0.20 18.71 0.13
N LYS A 516 -0.29 17.63 -0.49
CA LYS A 516 -0.57 17.55 -1.94
C LYS A 516 -1.90 16.86 -2.22
N GLU A 517 -2.78 17.49 -2.98
CA GLU A 517 -4.13 16.98 -3.31
C GLU A 517 -4.39 16.79 -4.82
N GLU A 518 -3.34 16.79 -5.63
CA GLU A 518 -3.44 16.77 -7.10
C GLU A 518 -3.83 15.41 -7.70
N GLY A 519 -4.00 14.38 -6.86
CA GLY A 519 -4.34 13.03 -7.31
C GLY A 519 -3.16 12.24 -7.92
N VAL A 520 -1.95 12.76 -7.79
CA VAL A 520 -0.70 12.14 -8.26
C VAL A 520 0.30 12.04 -7.11
N PRO A 521 1.23 11.07 -7.13
CA PRO A 521 2.29 10.97 -6.13
C PRO A 521 3.19 12.21 -6.09
N PHE A 522 3.96 12.34 -5.01
CA PHE A 522 5.02 13.33 -4.94
C PHE A 522 6.13 13.02 -5.95
N LYS A 523 6.55 14.05 -6.66
CA LYS A 523 7.87 14.12 -7.27
C LYS A 523 8.91 14.27 -6.15
N ILE A 524 10.07 13.68 -6.36
CA ILE A 524 11.26 13.80 -5.52
C ILE A 524 11.62 15.28 -5.37
N GLN A 525 11.65 16.02 -6.48
CA GLN A 525 12.00 17.45 -6.47
C GLN A 525 11.07 18.30 -5.58
N GLU A 526 9.76 18.00 -5.52
CA GLU A 526 8.81 18.74 -4.67
C GLU A 526 9.17 18.60 -3.18
N ILE A 527 9.48 17.37 -2.75
CA ILE A 527 9.88 17.11 -1.36
C ILE A 527 11.28 17.68 -1.09
N TYR A 528 12.21 17.56 -2.04
CA TYR A 528 13.56 18.10 -1.92
C TYR A 528 13.54 19.62 -1.74
N GLU A 529 12.78 20.35 -2.56
CA GLU A 529 12.65 21.81 -2.47
C GLU A 529 12.03 22.24 -1.14
N ALA A 530 10.96 21.55 -0.70
CA ALA A 530 10.33 21.82 0.58
C ALA A 530 11.29 21.54 1.76
N ALA A 531 12.08 20.46 1.69
CA ALA A 531 13.09 20.14 2.70
C ALA A 531 14.19 21.22 2.74
N ARG A 532 14.68 21.68 1.59
CA ARG A 532 15.64 22.79 1.49
C ARG A 532 15.09 24.09 2.06
N GLN A 533 13.85 24.44 1.72
CA GLN A 533 13.18 25.64 2.24
C GLN A 533 13.03 25.57 3.76
N MET A 534 12.62 24.41 4.31
CA MET A 534 12.56 24.19 5.75
C MET A 534 13.94 24.38 6.40
N ILE A 535 14.99 23.74 5.87
CA ILE A 535 16.34 23.82 6.41
C ILE A 535 16.84 25.27 6.43
N GLN A 536 16.64 26.01 5.34
CA GLN A 536 17.03 27.42 5.25
C GLN A 536 16.24 28.31 6.24
N ALA A 537 14.93 28.11 6.37
CA ALA A 537 14.08 28.88 7.28
C ALA A 537 14.48 28.69 8.76
N GLU A 538 15.05 27.53 9.09
CA GLU A 538 15.42 27.12 10.45
C GLU A 538 16.92 27.32 10.75
N GLY A 539 17.62 28.06 9.89
CA GLY A 539 19.02 28.44 10.05
C GLY A 539 20.00 27.27 9.88
N GLY A 540 19.70 26.34 8.97
CA GLY A 540 20.71 25.44 8.41
C GLY A 540 21.55 26.14 7.35
N ASP A 541 22.87 25.93 7.38
CA ASP A 541 23.83 26.44 6.39
C ASP A 541 23.78 25.69 5.05
#